data_AF-A0ABD2PU08-F1
#
_entry.id   AF-A0ABD2PU08-F1
#
_cell.length_a   1.000
_cell.length_b   1.000
_cell.length_c   1.000
_cell.angle_alpha   90.00
_cell.angle_beta   90.00
_cell.angle_gamma   90.00
#
_symmetry.space_group_name_H-M   'P 1'
#
loop_
_entity.id
_entity.type
_entity.pdbx_description
1 polymer ?
#
loop_
_entity_poly.entity_id
_entity_poly.type
_entity_poly.pdbx_seq_one_letter_code
_entity_poly.pdbx_strand_id
1 'polypeptide(L)'
;MEYQEDIPVKDVHARFNSLSNKRKKKQEKVLKKEFAQKCVESLTTEPLAIDLPQSKPVGLVSSAILNYLQQFIGKYLDIYDNPTNRVQLQDFYSDDAVFALQSAHLTNPSYIKHLAKREPICPIWQLYEPFAVNDLDGNCPLPSWALFTRTQSLEPKISGQQHVPKINLNKNDRANMKVFRGIIDHRKKELISKDRSLMASDEWKRIDIPRPPAPRSIAKGKEQIMGLLCRMPPCKHVRSDTCCQVDVPIATPAGIVMRFSCLMVEALPLSIVEKMHPSSNIHVLIFGKIGAAAVRLVQRTMIIDPEPVNKIVQEDMTILPAPLPMINTHSDAIKLALFGESPLEPQLSNLKIHNSQ
;
A
#
# COMPACT_ATOMS: atom_id res chain seq x y z
N MET A 1 90.15 2.60 3.70
CA MET A 1 89.09 3.50 3.21
C MET A 1 88.06 2.61 2.55
N GLU A 2 87.05 2.18 3.30
CA GLU A 2 85.89 1.44 2.76
C GLU A 2 84.69 2.35 2.89
N TYR A 3 84.04 2.64 1.76
CA TYR A 3 82.77 3.36 1.67
C TYR A 3 81.64 2.33 1.70
N GLN A 4 80.73 2.40 2.67
CA GLN A 4 79.43 1.75 2.62
C GLN A 4 78.42 2.71 2.00
N GLU A 5 77.74 2.25 0.94
CA GLU A 5 76.65 2.95 0.28
C GLU A 5 75.38 2.94 1.14
N ASP A 6 74.91 4.12 1.56
CA ASP A 6 73.62 4.32 2.19
C ASP A 6 72.48 4.21 1.17
N ILE A 7 71.71 3.12 1.24
CA ILE A 7 70.46 2.97 0.48
C ILE A 7 69.40 3.91 1.11
N PRO A 8 68.74 4.80 0.34
CA PRO A 8 67.85 5.80 0.90
C PRO A 8 66.55 5.16 1.44
N VAL A 9 66.39 5.23 2.76
CA VAL A 9 65.28 4.72 3.61
C VAL A 9 63.86 5.06 3.08
N LYS A 10 63.70 6.10 2.26
CA LYS A 10 62.41 6.53 1.70
C LYS A 10 61.76 5.51 0.75
N ASP A 11 62.55 4.73 0.02
CA ASP A 11 62.01 3.81 -1.00
C ASP A 11 61.46 2.50 -0.39
N VAL A 12 62.03 2.09 0.76
CA VAL A 12 61.59 0.90 1.50
C VAL A 12 60.22 1.10 2.14
N HIS A 13 59.95 2.27 2.73
CA HIS A 13 58.66 2.59 3.34
C HIS A 13 57.51 2.67 2.33
N ALA A 14 57.75 3.21 1.13
CA ALA A 14 56.75 3.28 0.07
C ALA A 14 56.37 1.87 -0.45
N ARG A 15 57.38 0.99 -0.62
CA ARG A 15 57.16 -0.43 -0.97
C ARG A 15 56.41 -1.20 0.12
N PHE A 16 56.73 -0.98 1.40
CA PHE A 16 56.05 -1.65 2.51
C PHE A 16 54.57 -1.24 2.62
N ASN A 17 54.28 0.06 2.47
CA ASN A 17 52.91 0.58 2.46
C ASN A 17 52.09 0.08 1.26
N SER A 18 52.71 -0.04 0.09
CA SER A 18 52.11 -0.64 -1.11
C SER A 18 51.73 -2.12 -0.90
N LEU A 19 52.63 -2.91 -0.31
CA LEU A 19 52.40 -4.33 -0.02
C LEU A 19 51.35 -4.54 1.06
N SER A 20 51.37 -3.72 2.12
CA SER A 20 50.36 -3.71 3.18
C SER A 20 48.96 -3.39 2.63
N ASN A 21 48.83 -2.37 1.78
CA ASN A 21 47.58 -2.03 1.13
C ASN A 21 47.08 -3.10 0.14
N LYS A 22 47.99 -3.78 -0.57
CA LYS A 22 47.63 -4.93 -1.43
C LYS A 22 47.14 -6.12 -0.60
N ARG A 23 47.78 -6.43 0.54
CA ARG A 23 47.32 -7.46 1.49
C ARG A 23 45.95 -7.12 2.06
N LYS A 24 45.73 -5.87 2.50
CA LYS A 24 44.44 -5.40 3.02
C LYS A 24 43.32 -5.51 1.97
N LYS A 25 43.57 -5.10 0.73
CA LYS A 25 42.61 -5.26 -0.40
C LYS A 25 42.33 -6.72 -0.73
N LYS A 26 43.33 -7.61 -0.64
CA LYS A 26 43.14 -9.06 -0.86
C LYS A 26 42.29 -9.66 0.26
N GLN A 27 42.55 -9.28 1.51
CA GLN A 27 41.78 -9.72 2.68
C GLN A 27 40.34 -9.21 2.64
N GLU A 28 40.09 -7.95 2.25
CA GLU A 28 38.74 -7.42 2.04
C GLU A 28 37.99 -8.15 0.92
N LYS A 29 38.68 -8.58 -0.16
CA LYS A 29 38.06 -9.39 -1.22
C LYS A 29 37.68 -10.79 -0.73
N VAL A 30 38.52 -11.40 0.11
CA VAL A 30 38.23 -12.70 0.75
C VAL A 30 37.04 -12.56 1.70
N LEU A 31 37.05 -11.58 2.60
CA LEU A 31 35.95 -11.31 3.52
C LEU A 31 34.63 -10.99 2.80
N LYS A 32 34.68 -10.26 1.68
CA LYS A 32 33.47 -10.02 0.86
C LYS A 32 32.95 -11.28 0.19
N LYS A 33 33.84 -12.17 -0.28
CA LYS A 33 33.44 -13.47 -0.83
C LYS A 33 32.86 -14.37 0.26
N GLU A 34 33.51 -14.47 1.41
CA GLU A 34 33.03 -15.23 2.57
C GLU A 34 31.70 -14.69 3.09
N PHE A 35 31.53 -13.37 3.14
CA PHE A 35 30.26 -12.75 3.52
C PHE A 35 29.15 -13.04 2.50
N ALA A 36 29.43 -12.86 1.21
CA ALA A 36 28.45 -13.18 0.16
C ALA A 36 28.09 -14.67 0.17
N GLN A 37 29.06 -15.55 0.40
CA GLN A 37 28.86 -16.98 0.51
C GLN A 37 28.04 -17.33 1.76
N LYS A 38 28.33 -16.73 2.92
CA LYS A 38 27.50 -16.86 4.14
C LYS A 38 26.08 -16.32 3.94
N CYS A 39 25.89 -15.25 3.17
CA CYS A 39 24.55 -14.77 2.83
C CYS A 39 23.81 -15.76 1.93
N VAL A 40 24.47 -16.37 0.93
CA VAL A 40 23.88 -17.42 0.09
C VAL A 40 23.54 -18.64 0.94
N GLU A 41 24.46 -19.10 1.78
CA GLU A 41 24.26 -20.21 2.73
C GLU A 41 23.12 -19.92 3.72
N SER A 42 22.99 -18.66 4.18
CA SER A 42 21.91 -18.19 5.05
C SER A 42 20.57 -17.99 4.33
N LEU A 43 20.57 -17.89 3.00
CA LEU A 43 19.37 -17.81 2.15
C LEU A 43 18.94 -19.19 1.66
N THR A 44 19.83 -20.19 1.67
CA THR A 44 19.57 -21.60 1.34
C THR A 44 19.35 -22.49 2.55
N THR A 45 19.72 -22.03 3.75
CA THR A 45 19.23 -22.66 4.98
C THR A 45 17.74 -22.46 4.99
N GLU A 46 17.00 -23.56 5.18
CA GLU A 46 15.55 -23.47 5.35
C GLU A 46 15.26 -22.33 6.31
N PRO A 47 14.34 -21.42 5.97
CA PRO A 47 14.03 -20.30 6.84
C PRO A 47 13.76 -20.90 8.21
N LEU A 48 14.50 -20.45 9.23
CA LEU A 48 14.15 -20.71 10.62
C LEU A 48 12.64 -20.49 10.67
N ALA A 49 11.90 -21.57 10.85
CA ALA A 49 10.47 -21.51 11.00
C ALA A 49 10.29 -20.70 12.27
N ILE A 50 10.18 -19.38 12.12
CA ILE A 50 9.52 -18.55 13.08
C ILE A 50 8.12 -19.13 13.00
N ASP A 51 7.84 -20.05 13.92
CA ASP A 51 6.48 -20.41 14.24
C ASP A 51 5.82 -19.09 14.60
N LEU A 52 5.20 -18.47 13.59
CA LEU A 52 4.26 -17.41 13.81
C LEU A 52 3.33 -17.97 14.87
N PRO A 53 3.12 -17.26 15.99
CA PRO A 53 2.24 -17.76 17.03
C PRO A 53 0.97 -18.23 16.33
N GLN A 54 0.69 -19.54 16.39
CA GLN A 54 -0.50 -20.13 15.78
C GLN A 54 -1.62 -19.18 16.12
N SER A 55 -2.20 -18.58 15.07
CA SER A 55 -3.09 -17.42 15.17
C SER A 55 -3.91 -17.56 16.43
N LYS A 56 -3.56 -16.79 17.48
CA LYS A 56 -4.26 -16.90 18.76
C LYS A 56 -5.73 -16.75 18.40
N PRO A 57 -6.60 -17.71 18.76
CA PRO A 57 -8.01 -17.58 18.44
C PRO A 57 -8.44 -16.22 18.97
N VAL A 58 -8.86 -15.37 18.03
CA VAL A 58 -9.52 -14.11 18.31
C VAL A 58 -10.53 -14.43 19.41
N GLY A 59 -10.45 -13.72 20.54
CA GLY A 59 -11.35 -13.98 21.67
C GLY A 59 -12.76 -14.10 21.13
N LEU A 60 -13.42 -15.25 21.39
CA LEU A 60 -14.65 -15.69 20.74
C LEU A 60 -15.65 -14.53 20.55
N VAL A 61 -15.65 -13.94 19.35
CA VAL A 61 -16.61 -12.91 18.97
C VAL A 61 -17.96 -13.61 18.93
N SER A 62 -18.94 -13.08 19.66
CA SER A 62 -20.25 -13.72 19.70
C SER A 62 -20.89 -13.79 18.31
N SER A 63 -21.63 -14.87 18.03
CA SER A 63 -22.38 -15.02 16.78
C SER A 63 -23.36 -13.86 16.54
N ALA A 64 -23.90 -13.28 17.61
CA ALA A 64 -24.75 -12.09 17.55
C ALA A 64 -24.02 -10.88 16.95
N ILE A 65 -22.78 -10.61 17.39
CA ILE A 65 -21.97 -9.52 16.84
C ILE A 65 -21.64 -9.77 15.37
N LEU A 66 -21.30 -11.01 15.01
CA LEU A 66 -20.97 -11.36 13.63
C LEU A 66 -22.19 -11.20 12.70
N ASN A 67 -23.36 -11.66 13.13
CA ASN A 67 -24.61 -11.47 12.38
C ASN A 67 -24.96 -9.98 12.22
N TYR A 68 -24.79 -9.19 13.28
CA TYR A 68 -24.97 -7.74 13.23
C TYR A 68 -24.02 -7.09 12.20
N LEU A 69 -22.72 -7.37 12.29
CA LEU A 69 -21.71 -6.81 11.38
C LEU A 69 -21.95 -7.23 9.94
N GLN A 70 -22.37 -8.46 9.71
CA GLN A 70 -22.71 -8.95 8.38
C GLN A 70 -23.87 -8.18 7.76
N GLN A 71 -24.95 -7.95 8.52
CA GLN A 71 -26.07 -7.12 8.06
C GLN A 71 -25.66 -5.67 7.83
N PHE A 72 -24.83 -5.13 8.72
CA PHE A 72 -24.29 -3.77 8.61
C PHE A 72 -23.47 -3.60 7.33
N ILE A 73 -22.49 -4.47 7.09
CA ILE A 73 -21.63 -4.46 5.90
C ILE A 73 -22.45 -4.68 4.64
N GLY A 74 -23.41 -5.63 4.66
CA GLY A 74 -24.29 -5.89 3.51
C GLY A 74 -25.01 -4.62 3.05
N LYS A 75 -25.69 -3.94 3.98
CA LYS A 75 -26.40 -2.67 3.70
C LYS A 75 -25.44 -1.57 3.26
N TYR A 76 -24.27 -1.45 3.91
CA TYR A 76 -23.25 -0.48 3.53
C TYR A 76 -22.80 -0.70 2.07
N LEU A 77 -22.48 -1.95 1.70
CA LEU A 77 -22.03 -2.28 0.36
C LEU A 77 -23.13 -2.15 -0.70
N ASP A 78 -24.40 -2.43 -0.36
CA ASP A 78 -25.54 -2.22 -1.26
C ASP A 78 -25.63 -0.78 -1.74
N ILE A 79 -25.40 0.17 -0.83
CA ILE A 79 -25.38 1.59 -1.15
C ILE A 79 -24.07 1.96 -1.86
N TYR A 80 -22.93 1.46 -1.39
CA TYR A 80 -21.62 1.82 -1.95
C TYR A 80 -21.46 1.40 -3.42
N ASP A 81 -21.91 0.17 -3.73
CA ASP A 81 -21.86 -0.44 -5.06
C ASP A 81 -22.85 0.19 -6.06
N ASN A 82 -23.72 1.08 -5.58
CA ASN A 82 -24.62 1.85 -6.43
C ASN A 82 -24.17 3.33 -6.46
N PRO A 83 -23.52 3.79 -7.55
CA PRO A 83 -22.97 5.14 -7.61
C PRO A 83 -24.02 6.25 -7.45
N THR A 84 -25.29 6.01 -7.81
CA THR A 84 -26.36 7.00 -7.63
C THR A 84 -26.79 7.17 -6.18
N ASN A 85 -26.59 6.14 -5.36
CA ASN A 85 -27.09 6.11 -3.98
C ASN A 85 -25.99 6.42 -2.97
N ARG A 86 -24.72 6.54 -3.40
CA ARG A 86 -23.57 6.60 -2.49
C ARG A 86 -23.62 7.75 -1.47
N VAL A 87 -24.37 8.82 -1.74
CA VAL A 87 -24.62 9.91 -0.77
C VAL A 87 -25.37 9.43 0.49
N GLN A 88 -26.18 8.37 0.39
CA GLN A 88 -26.90 7.75 1.52
C GLN A 88 -25.96 7.09 2.52
N LEU A 89 -24.68 6.88 2.16
CA LEU A 89 -23.69 6.39 3.11
C LEU A 89 -23.45 7.38 4.26
N GLN A 90 -23.84 8.65 4.14
CA GLN A 90 -23.77 9.61 5.24
C GLN A 90 -24.51 9.10 6.49
N ASP A 91 -25.54 8.27 6.31
CA ASP A 91 -26.32 7.69 7.39
C ASP A 91 -25.57 6.59 8.15
N PHE A 92 -24.42 6.14 7.65
CA PHE A 92 -23.53 5.21 8.34
C PHE A 92 -22.45 5.90 9.17
N TYR A 93 -22.21 7.20 8.97
CA TYR A 93 -21.13 7.92 9.66
C TYR A 93 -21.67 8.81 10.78
N SER A 94 -20.89 8.93 11.84
CA SER A 94 -21.05 9.98 12.86
C SER A 94 -20.71 11.35 12.28
N ASP A 95 -21.18 12.42 12.92
CA ASP A 95 -20.97 13.79 12.45
C ASP A 95 -19.47 14.19 12.47
N ASP A 96 -18.71 13.64 13.42
CA ASP A 96 -17.28 13.85 13.62
C ASP A 96 -16.41 12.71 13.06
N ALA A 97 -17.01 11.81 12.27
CA ALA A 97 -16.32 10.66 11.71
C ALA A 97 -15.06 11.04 10.92
N VAL A 98 -14.08 10.14 10.93
CA VAL A 98 -12.83 10.32 10.19
C VAL A 98 -12.69 9.22 9.13
N PHE A 99 -12.31 9.60 7.91
CA PHE A 99 -12.02 8.63 6.84
C PHE A 99 -10.64 8.91 6.22
N ALA A 100 -9.81 7.87 6.13
CA ALA A 100 -8.56 7.91 5.38
C ALA A 100 -8.54 6.86 4.28
N LEU A 101 -8.15 7.28 3.07
CA LEU A 101 -7.86 6.37 1.97
C LEU A 101 -6.35 6.17 1.88
N GLN A 102 -5.94 4.93 1.74
CA GLN A 102 -4.60 4.54 1.36
C GLN A 102 -4.67 3.80 0.03
N SER A 103 -3.73 4.07 -0.87
CA SER A 103 -3.61 3.29 -2.09
C SER A 103 -2.16 3.11 -2.47
N ALA A 104 -1.66 1.89 -2.38
CA ALA A 104 -0.28 1.60 -2.72
C ALA A 104 -0.16 0.94 -4.09
N HIS A 105 1.00 1.14 -4.70
CA HIS A 105 1.41 0.38 -5.88
C HIS A 105 2.24 -0.81 -5.40
N LEU A 106 1.99 -1.98 -5.98
CA LEU A 106 3.02 -3.02 -5.98
C LEU A 106 4.18 -2.49 -6.82
N THR A 107 5.28 -2.09 -6.19
CA THR A 107 6.48 -1.64 -6.89
C THR A 107 7.17 -2.81 -7.55
N ASN A 108 7.25 -2.78 -8.88
CA ASN A 108 8.23 -3.56 -9.61
C ASN A 108 9.46 -2.67 -9.91
N PRO A 109 10.69 -3.18 -9.82
CA PRO A 109 11.90 -2.49 -10.27
C PRO A 109 11.80 -1.76 -11.62
N SER A 110 11.01 -2.27 -12.57
CA SER A 110 10.75 -1.59 -13.85
C SER A 110 10.04 -0.26 -13.66
N TYR A 111 9.05 -0.18 -12.77
CA TYR A 111 8.30 1.05 -12.48
C TYR A 111 9.22 2.15 -11.94
N ILE A 112 10.14 1.80 -11.04
CA ILE A 112 11.15 2.73 -10.49
C ILE A 112 12.04 3.27 -11.62
N LYS A 113 12.45 2.43 -12.58
CA LYS A 113 13.25 2.87 -13.73
C LYS A 113 12.49 3.86 -14.61
N HIS A 114 11.19 3.64 -14.84
CA HIS A 114 10.37 4.59 -15.60
C HIS A 114 10.20 5.92 -14.88
N LEU A 115 9.94 5.91 -13.56
CA LEU A 115 9.90 7.13 -12.76
C LEU A 115 11.22 7.90 -12.83
N ALA A 116 12.37 7.20 -12.81
CA ALA A 116 13.68 7.81 -12.96
C ALA A 116 13.85 8.50 -14.34
N LYS A 117 13.25 7.93 -15.40
CA LYS A 117 13.27 8.49 -16.75
C LYS A 117 12.24 9.59 -17.00
N ARG A 118 11.33 9.85 -16.03
CA ARG A 118 10.23 10.82 -16.15
C ARG A 118 9.29 10.57 -17.32
N GLU A 119 9.13 9.31 -17.70
CA GLU A 119 8.18 8.94 -18.75
C GLU A 119 6.75 9.09 -18.21
N PRO A 120 5.80 9.62 -19.02
CA PRO A 120 4.43 9.78 -18.60
C PRO A 120 3.80 8.40 -18.40
N ILE A 121 3.53 8.05 -17.15
CA ILE A 121 2.74 6.86 -16.82
C ILE A 121 1.31 7.37 -16.61
N CYS A 122 0.34 6.79 -17.32
CA CYS A 122 -1.10 6.97 -17.03
C CYS A 122 -1.60 5.72 -16.32
N PRO A 123 -1.44 5.65 -15.00
CA PRO A 123 -1.89 4.49 -14.29
C PRO A 123 -3.30 4.66 -13.76
N ILE A 124 -4.05 3.57 -13.75
CA ILE A 124 -5.43 3.52 -13.24
C ILE A 124 -5.55 4.05 -11.80
N TRP A 125 -4.49 3.94 -11.00
CA TRP A 125 -4.49 4.46 -9.63
C TRP A 125 -4.53 5.98 -9.52
N GLN A 126 -4.33 6.73 -10.62
CA GLN A 126 -4.56 8.19 -10.66
C GLN A 126 -5.97 8.58 -10.20
N LEU A 127 -6.94 7.67 -10.30
CA LEU A 127 -8.31 7.91 -9.84
C LEU A 127 -8.40 8.01 -8.30
N TYR A 128 -7.56 7.26 -7.59
CA TYR A 128 -7.52 7.24 -6.12
C TYR A 128 -6.44 8.17 -5.56
N GLU A 129 -5.41 8.46 -6.35
CA GLU A 129 -4.25 9.25 -5.94
C GLU A 129 -4.67 10.56 -5.25
N PRO A 130 -5.59 11.39 -5.79
CA PRO A 130 -6.05 12.62 -5.14
C PRO A 130 -6.61 12.49 -3.74
N PHE A 131 -7.10 11.32 -3.38
CA PHE A 131 -7.75 11.06 -2.10
C PHE A 131 -6.86 10.25 -1.15
N ALA A 132 -5.81 9.61 -1.68
CA ALA A 132 -4.92 8.75 -0.90
C ALA A 132 -3.96 9.55 -0.02
N VAL A 133 -4.07 9.38 1.30
CA VAL A 133 -3.24 9.99 2.35
C VAL A 133 -1.98 9.14 2.61
N ASN A 134 -1.34 8.65 1.54
CA ASN A 134 -0.17 7.78 1.73
C ASN A 134 0.94 8.53 2.47
N ASP A 135 1.33 8.05 3.65
CA ASP A 135 2.42 8.61 4.48
C ASP A 135 3.83 8.46 3.88
N LEU A 136 3.91 8.20 2.58
CA LEU A 136 5.16 8.10 1.83
C LEU A 136 5.48 9.44 1.20
N ASP A 137 6.68 9.94 1.48
CA ASP A 137 7.18 11.17 0.89
C ASP A 137 7.13 11.15 -0.65
N GLY A 138 6.39 12.10 -1.24
CA GLY A 138 6.18 12.18 -2.70
C GLY A 138 5.34 11.04 -3.26
N ASN A 139 4.63 10.31 -2.39
CA ASN A 139 3.87 9.11 -2.70
C ASN A 139 4.69 8.09 -3.51
N CYS A 140 5.99 8.00 -3.21
CA CYS A 140 6.93 7.16 -3.94
C CYS A 140 7.19 5.89 -3.12
N PRO A 141 6.67 4.73 -3.55
CA PRO A 141 7.02 3.48 -2.91
C PRO A 141 8.51 3.20 -3.13
N LEU A 142 9.26 3.15 -2.03
CA LEU A 142 10.69 2.87 -2.03
C LEU A 142 10.92 1.44 -1.52
N PRO A 143 12.01 0.78 -1.93
CA PRO A 143 12.46 -0.44 -1.28
C PRO A 143 12.60 -0.25 0.23
N SER A 144 12.30 -1.29 1.02
CA SER A 144 12.31 -1.24 2.49
C SER A 144 13.60 -0.68 3.08
N TRP A 145 14.76 -1.07 2.54
CA TRP A 145 16.06 -0.55 2.98
C TRP A 145 16.22 0.97 2.77
N ALA A 146 15.63 1.51 1.69
CA ALA A 146 15.68 2.93 1.36
C ALA A 146 14.72 3.74 2.24
N LEU A 147 13.55 3.18 2.57
CA LEU A 147 12.63 3.74 3.58
C LEU A 147 13.30 3.82 4.94
N PHE A 148 13.87 2.71 5.40
CA PHE A 148 14.54 2.61 6.71
C PHE A 148 15.71 3.60 6.85
N THR A 149 16.51 3.76 5.79
CA THR A 149 17.61 4.74 5.79
C THR A 149 17.11 6.18 5.86
N ARG A 150 15.93 6.46 5.30
CA ARG A 150 15.32 7.78 5.31
C ARG A 150 14.69 8.10 6.67
N THR A 151 13.97 7.16 7.27
CA THR A 151 13.34 7.35 8.60
C THR A 151 14.38 7.60 9.69
N GLN A 152 15.49 6.85 9.70
CA GLN A 152 16.62 7.13 10.61
C GLN A 152 17.25 8.51 10.43
N SER A 153 17.13 9.12 9.23
CA SER A 153 17.67 10.46 8.96
C SER A 153 16.73 11.57 9.43
N LEU A 154 15.46 11.26 9.70
CA LEU A 154 14.41 12.20 10.09
C LEU A 154 14.12 12.19 11.60
N GLU A 155 14.57 11.19 12.35
CA GLU A 155 14.40 11.17 13.80
C GLU A 155 15.14 12.35 14.45
N PRO A 156 14.46 13.17 15.28
CA PRO A 156 15.12 14.21 16.04
C PRO A 156 16.15 13.55 16.95
N LYS A 157 17.37 14.11 17.00
CA LYS A 157 18.39 13.69 17.97
C LYS A 157 17.88 14.04 19.37
N ILE A 158 17.13 13.15 20.00
CA ILE A 158 16.77 13.29 21.40
C ILE A 158 18.08 13.20 22.19
N SER A 159 18.45 14.30 22.85
CA SER A 159 19.67 14.37 23.65
C SER A 159 19.62 13.29 24.73
N GLY A 160 20.48 12.28 24.63
CA GLY A 160 20.65 11.25 25.67
C GLY A 160 20.34 9.82 25.26
N GLN A 161 19.74 9.56 24.08
CA GLN A 161 19.61 8.18 23.58
C GLN A 161 20.87 7.74 22.82
N GLN A 162 21.30 6.51 23.09
CA GLN A 162 22.44 5.86 22.44
C GLN A 162 22.33 6.00 20.92
N HIS A 163 23.44 6.43 20.34
CA HIS A 163 23.61 6.70 18.92
C HIS A 163 23.08 5.52 18.09
N VAL A 164 21.88 5.63 17.51
CA VAL A 164 21.41 4.65 16.52
C VAL A 164 22.49 4.60 15.43
N PRO A 165 23.07 3.41 15.14
CA PRO A 165 24.20 3.33 14.22
C PRO A 165 23.75 3.80 12.85
N LYS A 166 24.32 4.92 12.38
CA LYS A 166 24.09 5.42 11.03
C LYS A 166 24.40 4.30 10.05
N ILE A 167 23.41 3.90 9.26
CA ILE A 167 23.61 2.89 8.22
C ILE A 167 24.64 3.42 7.24
N ASN A 168 25.84 2.82 7.26
CA ASN A 168 26.87 3.12 6.29
C ASN A 168 26.52 2.46 4.96
N LEU A 169 25.76 3.20 4.14
CA LEU A 169 25.45 2.78 2.78
C LEU A 169 26.72 2.58 1.95
N ASN A 170 26.75 1.50 1.16
CA ASN A 170 27.82 1.28 0.20
C ASN A 170 27.75 2.30 -0.96
N LYS A 171 28.76 2.34 -1.82
CA LYS A 171 28.81 3.32 -2.93
C LYS A 171 27.59 3.23 -3.87
N ASN A 172 27.11 2.02 -4.15
CA ASN A 172 25.98 1.78 -5.04
C ASN A 172 24.67 2.24 -4.38
N ASP A 173 24.48 1.93 -3.11
CA ASP A 173 23.28 2.33 -2.35
C ASP A 173 23.21 3.85 -2.21
N ARG A 174 24.35 4.53 -2.01
CA ARG A 174 24.39 6.00 -2.02
C ARG A 174 23.98 6.58 -3.37
N ALA A 175 24.44 5.98 -4.47
CA ALA A 175 24.04 6.40 -5.81
C ALA A 175 22.54 6.20 -6.03
N ASN A 176 22.00 5.04 -5.64
CA ASN A 176 20.58 4.73 -5.71
C ASN A 176 19.74 5.70 -4.85
N MET A 177 20.17 6.01 -3.62
CA MET A 177 19.51 6.99 -2.76
C MET A 177 19.48 8.39 -3.36
N LYS A 178 20.52 8.80 -4.09
CA LYS A 178 20.51 10.08 -4.82
C LYS A 178 19.44 10.09 -5.91
N VAL A 179 19.30 8.99 -6.66
CA VAL A 179 18.24 8.84 -7.69
C VAL A 179 16.85 8.89 -7.03
N PHE A 180 16.64 8.12 -5.95
CA PHE A 180 15.35 8.10 -5.24
C PHE A 180 14.94 9.47 -4.70
N ARG A 181 15.88 10.24 -4.13
CA ARG A 181 15.62 11.62 -3.70
C ARG A 181 15.16 12.49 -4.87
N GLY A 182 15.85 12.41 -6.02
CA GLY A 182 15.46 13.15 -7.21
C GLY A 182 14.05 12.80 -7.72
N ILE A 183 13.67 11.52 -7.67
CA ILE A 183 12.30 11.07 -8.01
C ILE A 183 11.28 11.66 -7.04
N ILE A 184 11.53 11.56 -5.73
CA ILE A 184 10.63 12.03 -4.68
C ILE A 184 10.41 13.54 -4.78
N ASP A 185 11.48 14.32 -4.93
CA ASP A 185 11.40 15.77 -5.01
C ASP A 185 10.63 16.22 -6.26
N HIS A 186 10.83 15.51 -7.38
CA HIS A 186 10.07 15.75 -8.60
C HIS A 186 8.58 15.46 -8.39
N ARG A 187 8.26 14.27 -7.84
CA ARG A 187 6.88 13.85 -7.56
C ARG A 187 6.19 14.79 -6.58
N LYS A 188 6.86 15.27 -5.53
CA LYS A 188 6.31 16.28 -4.61
C LYS A 188 5.87 17.54 -5.34
N LYS A 189 6.73 18.09 -6.21
CA LYS A 189 6.40 19.29 -7.00
C LYS A 189 5.24 19.03 -7.96
N GLU A 190 5.24 17.88 -8.63
CA GLU A 190 4.17 17.46 -9.53
C GLU A 190 2.83 17.35 -8.79
N LEU A 191 2.80 16.69 -7.63
CA LEU A 191 1.61 16.52 -6.81
C LEU A 191 1.06 17.87 -6.34
N ILE A 192 1.90 18.78 -5.84
CA ILE A 192 1.47 20.13 -5.44
C ILE A 192 0.82 20.88 -6.62
N SER A 193 1.40 20.78 -7.82
CA SER A 193 0.83 21.40 -9.02
C SER A 193 -0.52 20.78 -9.39
N LYS A 194 -0.62 19.44 -9.33
CA LYS A 194 -1.86 18.71 -9.60
C LYS A 194 -2.95 19.05 -8.59
N ASP A 195 -2.61 19.18 -7.31
CA ASP A 195 -3.56 19.47 -6.24
C ASP A 195 -4.22 20.83 -6.46
N ARG A 196 -3.43 21.85 -6.82
CA ARG A 196 -3.96 23.19 -7.16
C ARG A 196 -4.90 23.14 -8.37
N SER A 197 -4.48 22.44 -9.43
CA SER A 197 -5.30 22.28 -10.63
C SER A 197 -6.61 21.54 -10.35
N LEU A 198 -6.54 20.49 -9.52
CA LEU A 198 -7.68 19.67 -9.17
C LEU A 198 -8.69 20.46 -8.33
N MET A 199 -8.25 21.16 -7.30
CA MET A 199 -9.12 22.04 -6.50
C MET A 199 -9.78 23.15 -7.34
N ALA A 200 -9.15 23.55 -8.45
CA ALA A 200 -9.72 24.53 -9.38
C ALA A 200 -10.75 23.93 -10.36
N SER A 201 -10.73 22.61 -10.57
CA SER A 201 -11.58 21.91 -11.55
C SER A 201 -13.06 21.90 -11.19
N ASP A 202 -13.91 21.81 -12.21
CA ASP A 202 -15.37 21.74 -12.05
C ASP A 202 -15.80 20.47 -11.32
N GLU A 203 -15.14 19.34 -11.57
CA GLU A 203 -15.44 18.06 -10.89
C GLU A 203 -15.21 18.15 -9.36
N TRP A 204 -14.17 18.86 -8.95
CA TRP A 204 -13.91 19.10 -7.52
C TRP A 204 -14.90 20.08 -6.89
N LYS A 205 -15.52 20.94 -7.72
CA LYS A 205 -16.50 21.96 -7.33
C LYS A 205 -17.96 21.57 -7.61
N ARG A 206 -18.22 20.34 -8.08
CA ARG A 206 -19.57 19.82 -8.35
C ARG A 206 -20.51 20.16 -7.20
N ILE A 207 -21.65 20.79 -7.51
CA ILE A 207 -22.58 21.36 -6.54
C ILE A 207 -23.51 20.29 -5.95
N ASP A 208 -23.78 19.25 -6.70
CA ASP A 208 -24.72 18.16 -6.37
C ASP A 208 -24.15 17.12 -5.39
N ILE A 209 -22.86 17.21 -5.05
CA ILE A 209 -22.22 16.36 -4.04
C ILE A 209 -21.42 17.24 -3.07
N PRO A 210 -21.33 16.87 -1.78
CA PRO A 210 -20.54 17.61 -0.80
C PRO A 210 -19.09 17.83 -1.25
N ARG A 211 -18.44 18.86 -0.71
CA ARG A 211 -17.03 19.13 -1.04
C ARG A 211 -16.13 18.06 -0.43
N PRO A 212 -15.18 17.49 -1.19
CA PRO A 212 -14.20 16.55 -0.65
C PRO A 212 -13.21 17.29 0.27
N PRO A 213 -12.38 16.58 1.06
CA PRO A 213 -11.25 17.20 1.75
C PRO A 213 -10.27 17.81 0.73
N ALA A 214 -9.29 18.56 1.23
CA ALA A 214 -8.14 18.93 0.39
C ALA A 214 -7.48 17.64 -0.17
N PRO A 215 -6.89 17.69 -1.39
CA PRO A 215 -6.23 16.53 -1.96
C PRO A 215 -5.23 15.89 -0.97
N ARG A 216 -5.22 14.56 -0.91
CA ARG A 216 -4.32 13.72 -0.09
C ARG A 216 -4.42 14.04 1.40
N SER A 217 -5.59 14.49 1.84
CA SER A 217 -5.88 14.78 3.24
C SER A 217 -6.97 13.86 3.75
N ILE A 218 -6.91 13.58 5.05
CA ILE A 218 -7.94 12.85 5.78
C ILE A 218 -9.28 13.62 5.67
N ALA A 219 -10.36 12.91 5.37
CA ALA A 219 -11.70 13.47 5.39
C ALA A 219 -12.22 13.51 6.83
N LYS A 220 -12.74 14.67 7.24
CA LYS A 220 -13.29 14.92 8.58
C LYS A 220 -14.76 15.30 8.48
N GLY A 221 -15.59 14.55 9.21
CA GLY A 221 -17.04 14.66 9.23
C GLY A 221 -17.70 14.11 7.96
N LYS A 222 -18.96 13.72 8.10
CA LYS A 222 -19.73 13.03 7.06
C LYS A 222 -19.75 13.76 5.71
N GLU A 223 -19.75 15.10 5.69
CA GLU A 223 -19.75 15.86 4.44
C GLU A 223 -18.48 15.63 3.61
N GLN A 224 -17.30 15.72 4.23
CA GLN A 224 -16.04 15.50 3.51
C GLN A 224 -15.90 14.04 3.09
N ILE A 225 -16.36 13.12 3.94
CA ILE A 225 -16.38 11.68 3.62
C ILE A 225 -17.25 11.45 2.39
N MET A 226 -18.47 11.98 2.34
CA MET A 226 -19.34 11.86 1.16
C MET A 226 -18.73 12.52 -0.07
N GLY A 227 -18.15 13.72 0.09
CA GLY A 227 -17.48 14.40 -1.01
C GLY A 227 -16.36 13.56 -1.64
N LEU A 228 -15.67 12.77 -0.83
CA LEU A 228 -14.65 11.82 -1.26
C LEU A 228 -15.28 10.54 -1.87
N LEU A 229 -16.16 9.85 -1.14
CA LEU A 229 -16.76 8.58 -1.57
C LEU A 229 -17.55 8.72 -2.87
N CYS A 230 -18.34 9.79 -3.03
CA CYS A 230 -19.12 10.06 -4.25
C CYS A 230 -18.24 10.32 -5.48
N ARG A 231 -16.97 10.70 -5.30
CA ARG A 231 -16.00 10.92 -6.39
C ARG A 231 -15.12 9.71 -6.68
N MET A 232 -15.20 8.65 -5.88
CA MET A 232 -14.50 7.40 -6.20
C MET A 232 -15.12 6.73 -7.44
N PRO A 233 -14.33 5.98 -8.23
CA PRO A 233 -14.85 5.22 -9.36
C PRO A 233 -16.06 4.34 -9.01
N PRO A 234 -17.02 4.17 -9.93
CA PRO A 234 -18.03 3.14 -9.80
C PRO A 234 -17.37 1.76 -9.70
N CYS A 235 -17.87 0.93 -8.78
CA CYS A 235 -17.28 -0.38 -8.50
C CYS A 235 -18.34 -1.36 -7.99
N LYS A 236 -17.97 -2.65 -7.98
CA LYS A 236 -18.74 -3.73 -7.37
C LYS A 236 -17.83 -4.56 -6.46
N HIS A 237 -18.21 -4.74 -5.20
CA HIS A 237 -17.50 -5.67 -4.32
C HIS A 237 -17.88 -7.12 -4.68
N VAL A 238 -16.91 -8.03 -4.67
CA VAL A 238 -17.13 -9.46 -4.96
C VAL A 238 -17.59 -10.15 -3.69
N ARG A 239 -18.91 -10.26 -3.53
CA ARG A 239 -19.57 -10.78 -2.33
C ARG A 239 -19.63 -12.31 -2.31
N SER A 240 -18.47 -12.94 -2.29
CA SER A 240 -18.32 -14.38 -2.10
C SER A 240 -17.62 -14.65 -0.78
N ASP A 241 -18.05 -15.68 -0.05
CA ASP A 241 -17.40 -16.15 1.19
C ASP A 241 -15.93 -16.51 0.98
N THR A 242 -15.55 -16.87 -0.26
CA THR A 242 -14.15 -17.18 -0.60
C THR A 242 -13.29 -15.94 -0.79
N CYS A 243 -13.91 -14.78 -1.03
CA CYS A 243 -13.24 -13.52 -1.33
C CYS A 243 -13.36 -12.52 -0.20
N CYS A 244 -14.28 -12.72 0.75
CA CYS A 244 -14.57 -11.80 1.84
C CYS A 244 -14.03 -12.35 3.17
N GLN A 245 -13.39 -11.48 3.95
CA GLN A 245 -12.94 -11.78 5.31
C GLN A 245 -13.37 -10.67 6.26
N VAL A 246 -13.85 -11.06 7.44
CA VAL A 246 -14.16 -10.14 8.54
C VAL A 246 -13.36 -10.59 9.77
N ASP A 247 -12.54 -9.69 10.29
CA ASP A 247 -11.84 -9.88 11.56
C ASP A 247 -12.35 -8.83 12.56
N VAL A 248 -12.63 -9.24 13.80
CA VAL A 248 -13.14 -8.34 14.85
C VAL A 248 -12.16 -8.35 16.02
N PRO A 249 -11.09 -7.53 15.98
CA PRO A 249 -10.10 -7.50 17.05
C PRO A 249 -10.64 -7.01 18.39
N ILE A 250 -11.64 -6.12 18.39
CA ILE A 250 -12.23 -5.57 19.60
C ILE A 250 -13.75 -5.51 19.42
N ALA A 251 -14.49 -6.06 20.37
CA ALA A 251 -15.93 -5.84 20.47
C ALA A 251 -16.31 -5.65 21.94
N THR A 252 -16.75 -4.45 22.26
CA THR A 252 -17.19 -4.06 23.60
C THR A 252 -18.49 -3.27 23.49
N PRO A 253 -19.24 -3.09 24.59
CA PRO A 253 -20.41 -2.22 24.59
C PRO A 253 -20.11 -0.77 24.20
N ALA A 254 -18.85 -0.32 24.32
CA ALA A 254 -18.44 1.04 23.99
C ALA A 254 -17.91 1.20 22.55
N GLY A 255 -17.79 0.10 21.79
CA GLY A 255 -17.21 0.17 20.46
C GLY A 255 -16.83 -1.20 19.90
N ILE A 256 -16.96 -1.31 18.57
CA ILE A 256 -16.55 -2.47 17.78
C ILE A 256 -15.49 -2.01 16.79
N VAL A 257 -14.33 -2.67 16.79
CA VAL A 257 -13.30 -2.52 15.77
C VAL A 257 -13.38 -3.73 14.87
N MET A 258 -13.60 -3.50 13.57
CA MET A 258 -13.66 -4.55 12.56
C MET A 258 -12.71 -4.25 11.41
N ARG A 259 -12.20 -5.31 10.79
CA ARG A 259 -11.48 -5.27 9.53
C ARG A 259 -12.23 -6.13 8.53
N PHE A 260 -12.73 -5.51 7.47
CA PHE A 260 -13.35 -6.18 6.32
C PHE A 260 -12.40 -6.14 5.14
N SER A 261 -12.12 -7.29 4.54
CA SER A 261 -11.30 -7.39 3.33
C SER A 261 -12.07 -8.11 2.24
N CYS A 262 -12.03 -7.60 1.01
CA CYS A 262 -12.55 -8.33 -0.14
C CYS A 262 -11.93 -7.93 -1.48
N LEU A 263 -12.33 -8.63 -2.55
CA LEU A 263 -12.09 -8.17 -3.91
C LEU A 263 -13.14 -7.12 -4.32
N MET A 264 -12.71 -6.15 -5.11
CA MET A 264 -13.57 -5.13 -5.72
C MET A 264 -13.23 -5.01 -7.20
N VAL A 265 -14.25 -4.90 -8.04
CA VAL A 265 -14.10 -4.79 -9.48
C VAL A 265 -14.53 -3.40 -9.92
N GLU A 266 -13.72 -2.75 -10.76
CA GLU A 266 -14.00 -1.45 -11.34
C GLU A 266 -13.98 -1.54 -12.86
N ALA A 267 -15.02 -1.02 -13.52
CA ALA A 267 -15.03 -0.92 -14.96
C ALA A 267 -14.05 0.17 -15.42
N LEU A 268 -13.31 -0.10 -16.49
CA LEU A 268 -12.30 0.79 -17.04
C LEU A 268 -12.74 1.30 -18.41
N PRO A 269 -12.68 2.61 -18.66
CA PRO A 269 -12.78 3.15 -20.00
C PRO A 269 -11.68 2.57 -20.90
N LEU A 270 -12.01 2.16 -22.12
CA LEU A 270 -11.04 1.64 -23.09
C LEU A 270 -9.89 2.62 -23.36
N SER A 271 -10.16 3.92 -23.32
CA SER A 271 -9.15 4.98 -23.48
C SER A 271 -8.08 4.99 -22.36
N ILE A 272 -8.40 4.48 -21.17
CA ILE A 272 -7.42 4.28 -20.09
C ILE A 272 -6.61 3.01 -20.38
N VAL A 273 -7.27 1.95 -20.85
CA VAL A 273 -6.63 0.67 -21.20
C VAL A 273 -5.56 0.84 -22.28
N GLU A 274 -5.88 1.57 -23.34
CA GLU A 274 -4.95 1.84 -24.45
C GLU A 274 -3.70 2.63 -24.02
N LYS A 275 -3.82 3.42 -22.96
CA LYS A 275 -2.73 4.24 -22.40
C LYS A 275 -1.98 3.51 -21.27
N MET A 276 -2.39 2.31 -20.89
CA MET A 276 -1.72 1.57 -19.83
C MET A 276 -0.35 1.11 -20.28
N HIS A 277 0.62 1.36 -19.42
CA HIS A 277 1.96 0.87 -19.63
C HIS A 277 2.01 -0.65 -19.35
N PRO A 278 2.64 -1.48 -20.21
CA PRO A 278 2.75 -2.92 -20.00
C PRO A 278 3.37 -3.35 -18.66
N SER A 279 4.12 -2.45 -18.02
CA SER A 279 4.72 -2.66 -16.69
C SER A 279 3.84 -2.21 -15.52
N SER A 280 2.59 -1.79 -15.75
CA SER A 280 1.63 -1.61 -14.66
C SER A 280 1.34 -3.00 -14.10
N ASN A 281 1.71 -3.28 -12.85
CA ASN A 281 1.36 -4.53 -12.15
C ASN A 281 -0.15 -4.63 -11.83
N ILE A 282 -0.99 -4.02 -12.66
CA ILE A 282 -2.44 -4.09 -12.56
C ILE A 282 -2.89 -5.08 -13.61
N HIS A 283 -3.51 -6.15 -13.17
CA HIS A 283 -4.16 -7.10 -14.05
C HIS A 283 -5.50 -6.52 -14.49
N VAL A 284 -5.62 -6.34 -15.80
CA VAL A 284 -6.85 -5.89 -16.45
C VAL A 284 -7.51 -7.11 -17.05
N LEU A 285 -8.75 -7.35 -16.66
CA LEU A 285 -9.60 -8.36 -17.28
C LEU A 285 -10.25 -7.74 -18.51
N ILE A 286 -10.01 -8.33 -19.68
CA ILE A 286 -10.60 -7.90 -20.95
C ILE A 286 -11.80 -8.80 -21.24
N PHE A 287 -12.98 -8.18 -21.41
CA PHE A 287 -14.22 -8.89 -21.69
C PHE A 287 -14.66 -8.64 -23.12
N GLY A 288 -14.23 -9.54 -24.02
CA GLY A 288 -14.60 -9.50 -25.44
C GLY A 288 -14.46 -8.10 -26.05
N LYS A 289 -15.50 -7.66 -26.78
CA LYS A 289 -15.58 -6.31 -27.38
C LYS A 289 -16.22 -5.25 -26.47
N ILE A 290 -16.59 -5.61 -25.23
CA ILE A 290 -17.60 -4.87 -24.46
C ILE A 290 -16.95 -4.01 -23.35
N GLY A 291 -15.77 -4.38 -22.86
CA GLY A 291 -15.04 -3.53 -21.93
C GLY A 291 -13.86 -4.18 -21.25
N ALA A 292 -13.27 -3.44 -20.32
CA ALA A 292 -12.18 -3.87 -19.46
C ALA A 292 -12.52 -3.59 -18.00
N ALA A 293 -12.01 -4.40 -17.08
CA ALA A 293 -12.13 -4.14 -15.66
C ALA A 293 -10.80 -4.34 -14.94
N ALA A 294 -10.55 -3.55 -13.90
CA ALA A 294 -9.49 -3.82 -12.94
C ALA A 294 -10.07 -4.51 -11.71
N VAL A 295 -9.27 -5.42 -11.15
CA VAL A 295 -9.58 -6.07 -9.87
C VAL A 295 -8.68 -5.49 -8.79
N ARG A 296 -9.31 -5.07 -7.70
CA ARG A 296 -8.68 -4.48 -6.53
C ARG A 296 -8.85 -5.40 -5.33
N LEU A 297 -7.83 -5.45 -4.50
CA LEU A 297 -7.96 -5.89 -3.12
C LEU A 297 -8.30 -4.66 -2.29
N VAL A 298 -9.40 -4.73 -1.55
CA VAL A 298 -9.88 -3.67 -0.67
C VAL A 298 -9.86 -4.19 0.75
N GLN A 299 -9.32 -3.39 1.65
CA GLN A 299 -9.42 -3.60 3.09
C GLN A 299 -10.04 -2.34 3.70
N ARG A 300 -11.02 -2.51 4.58
CA ARG A 300 -11.65 -1.44 5.36
C ARG A 300 -11.52 -1.79 6.83
N THR A 301 -10.87 -0.93 7.58
CA THR A 301 -10.87 -1.01 9.05
C THR A 301 -11.87 0.02 9.55
N MET A 302 -12.87 -0.41 10.30
CA MET A 302 -13.92 0.47 10.82
C MET A 302 -13.95 0.39 12.34
N ILE A 303 -14.06 1.54 12.99
CA ILE A 303 -14.47 1.68 14.37
C ILE A 303 -15.94 2.10 14.36
N ILE A 304 -16.79 1.28 14.96
CA ILE A 304 -18.24 1.42 14.97
C ILE A 304 -18.69 1.62 16.41
N ASP A 305 -19.46 2.68 16.65
CA ASP A 305 -20.26 2.84 17.85
C ASP A 305 -21.51 1.94 17.71
N PRO A 306 -21.69 0.91 18.56
CA PRO A 306 -22.77 -0.06 18.41
C PRO A 306 -24.16 0.58 18.60
N GLU A 307 -25.21 -0.24 18.45
CA GLU A 307 -26.59 0.18 18.76
C GLU A 307 -26.69 0.77 20.19
N PRO A 308 -27.45 1.86 20.39
CA PRO A 308 -28.42 2.46 19.45
C PRO A 308 -27.84 3.50 18.48
N VAL A 309 -26.55 3.81 18.56
CA VAL A 309 -25.93 4.84 17.70
C VAL A 309 -25.73 4.27 16.30
N ASN A 310 -25.10 3.10 16.21
CA ASN A 310 -24.90 2.34 14.97
C ASN A 310 -24.22 3.17 13.87
N LYS A 311 -23.11 3.85 14.23
CA LYS A 311 -22.36 4.74 13.33
C LYS A 311 -20.88 4.40 13.31
N ILE A 312 -20.27 4.60 12.15
CA ILE A 312 -18.83 4.60 11.94
C ILE A 312 -18.27 5.91 12.51
N VAL A 313 -17.28 5.81 13.40
CA VAL A 313 -16.52 6.95 13.95
C VAL A 313 -15.17 7.10 13.26
N GLN A 314 -14.59 6.00 12.79
CA GLN A 314 -13.36 6.01 12.00
C GLN A 314 -13.39 4.91 10.96
N GLU A 315 -12.93 5.22 9.75
CA GLU A 315 -12.67 4.24 8.72
C GLU A 315 -11.34 4.49 8.00
N ASP A 316 -10.54 3.44 7.91
CA ASP A 316 -9.32 3.39 7.12
C ASP A 316 -9.52 2.40 5.96
N MET A 317 -9.59 2.92 4.73
CA MET A 317 -9.74 2.13 3.52
C MET A 317 -8.40 2.01 2.80
N THR A 318 -7.97 0.78 2.52
CA THR A 318 -6.78 0.50 1.70
C THR A 318 -7.21 -0.15 0.39
N ILE A 319 -6.78 0.41 -0.74
CA ILE A 319 -7.03 -0.12 -2.09
C ILE A 319 -5.71 -0.50 -2.76
N LEU A 320 -5.57 -1.77 -3.10
CA LEU A 320 -4.40 -2.34 -3.77
C LEU A 320 -4.79 -3.02 -5.07
N PRO A 321 -3.88 -3.12 -6.06
CA PRO A 321 -4.05 -4.07 -7.16
C PRO A 321 -4.17 -5.50 -6.60
N ALA A 322 -5.16 -6.26 -7.07
CA ALA A 322 -5.26 -7.67 -6.71
C ALA A 322 -4.11 -8.47 -7.36
N PRO A 323 -3.41 -9.36 -6.62
CA PRO A 323 -2.41 -10.25 -7.20
C PRO A 323 -3.03 -11.24 -8.20
N LEU A 324 -2.33 -11.55 -9.29
CA LEU A 324 -2.81 -12.51 -10.31
C LEU A 324 -3.26 -13.87 -9.74
N PRO A 325 -2.54 -14.49 -8.79
CA PRO A 325 -3.00 -15.76 -8.22
C PRO A 325 -4.40 -15.65 -7.61
N MET A 326 -4.67 -14.56 -6.88
CA MET A 326 -5.97 -14.31 -6.25
C MET A 326 -7.06 -14.06 -7.31
N ILE A 327 -6.75 -13.33 -8.38
CA ILE A 327 -7.68 -13.12 -9.50
C ILE A 327 -8.04 -14.46 -10.17
N ASN A 328 -7.05 -15.31 -10.41
CA ASN A 328 -7.26 -16.61 -11.04
C ASN A 328 -8.11 -17.53 -10.15
N THR A 329 -7.78 -17.61 -8.85
CA THR A 329 -8.50 -18.44 -7.87
C THR A 329 -9.98 -18.04 -7.76
N HIS A 330 -10.30 -16.75 -7.86
CA HIS A 330 -11.66 -16.24 -7.68
C HIS A 330 -12.32 -15.78 -8.99
N SER A 331 -11.84 -16.25 -10.14
CA SER A 331 -12.27 -15.75 -11.45
C SER A 331 -13.78 -15.87 -11.71
N ASP A 332 -14.42 -16.94 -11.24
CA ASP A 332 -15.86 -17.14 -11.42
C ASP A 332 -16.70 -16.19 -10.55
N ALA A 333 -16.30 -15.97 -9.30
CA ALA A 333 -16.95 -14.99 -8.42
C ALA A 333 -16.80 -13.55 -8.98
N ILE A 334 -15.64 -13.22 -9.56
CA ILE A 334 -15.39 -11.95 -10.23
C ILE A 334 -16.30 -11.78 -11.45
N LYS A 335 -16.43 -12.81 -12.30
CA LYS A 335 -17.34 -12.78 -13.44
C LYS A 335 -18.80 -12.62 -13.01
N LEU A 336 -19.21 -13.32 -11.95
CA LEU A 336 -20.57 -13.20 -11.41
C LEU A 336 -20.85 -11.77 -10.93
N ALA A 337 -19.89 -11.14 -10.23
CA ALA A 337 -20.04 -9.75 -9.78
C ALA A 337 -20.12 -8.74 -10.95
N LEU A 338 -19.55 -9.08 -12.11
CA LEU A 338 -19.54 -8.24 -13.31
C LEU A 338 -20.75 -8.43 -14.23
N PHE A 339 -21.21 -9.67 -14.41
CA PHE A 339 -22.19 -10.05 -15.43
C PHE A 339 -23.45 -10.68 -14.87
N GLY A 340 -23.48 -10.99 -13.57
CA GLY A 340 -24.68 -11.48 -12.93
C GLY A 340 -25.73 -10.38 -12.91
N GLU A 341 -26.68 -10.43 -13.84
CA GLU A 341 -28.03 -9.91 -13.58
C GLU A 341 -28.53 -10.64 -12.34
N SER A 342 -28.68 -9.92 -11.22
CA SER A 342 -29.13 -10.47 -9.93
C SER A 342 -30.28 -11.46 -10.09
N PRO A 343 -30.12 -12.72 -9.64
CA PRO A 343 -31.24 -13.52 -9.24
C PRO A 343 -30.99 -14.08 -7.83
N LEU A 344 -31.85 -13.64 -6.90
CA LEU A 344 -32.05 -14.23 -5.58
C LEU A 344 -30.96 -13.92 -4.54
N GLU A 345 -31.44 -13.29 -3.46
CA GLU A 345 -30.89 -13.14 -2.11
C GLU A 345 -29.42 -13.50 -1.87
N PRO A 346 -28.61 -12.60 -1.29
CA PRO A 346 -27.36 -13.03 -0.69
C PRO A 346 -27.69 -13.87 0.54
N GLN A 347 -27.64 -15.20 0.39
CA GLN A 347 -27.36 -16.08 1.52
C GLN A 347 -25.91 -15.83 1.94
N LEU A 348 -25.73 -14.75 2.69
CA LEU A 348 -24.57 -14.47 3.51
C LEU A 348 -24.46 -15.48 4.69
N SER A 349 -25.29 -16.51 4.77
CA SER A 349 -25.37 -17.42 5.93
C SER A 349 -24.12 -18.25 6.23
N ASN A 350 -23.04 -18.18 5.44
CA ASN A 350 -21.83 -18.99 5.63
C ASN A 350 -20.50 -18.22 5.49
N LEU A 351 -20.41 -17.01 6.06
CA LEU A 351 -19.08 -16.44 6.37
C LEU A 351 -18.29 -17.45 7.22
N LYS A 352 -17.24 -18.04 6.65
CA LYS A 352 -16.31 -18.88 7.39
C LYS A 352 -15.59 -18.01 8.41
N ILE A 353 -16.03 -18.11 9.66
CA ILE A 353 -15.22 -17.74 10.81
C ILE A 353 -14.03 -18.70 10.80
N HIS A 354 -12.84 -18.21 10.46
CA HIS A 354 -11.63 -19.00 10.66
C HIS A 354 -11.36 -19.13 12.16
N ASN A 355 -12.02 -20.09 12.78
CA ASN A 355 -11.54 -20.73 14.00
C ASN A 355 -10.54 -21.79 13.53
N SER A 356 -9.28 -21.41 13.40
CA SER A 356 -8.19 -22.37 13.18
C SER A 356 -8.14 -23.32 14.38
N GLN A 357 -8.40 -24.61 14.12
CA GLN A 357 -8.10 -25.72 15.03
C GLN A 357 -6.59 -25.85 15.24
#